data_AF-A0A2E8W898-F1
#
_entry.id   AF-A0A2E8W898-F1
#
_cell.length_a   1.000
_cell.length_b   1.000
_cell.length_c   1.000
_cell.angle_alpha   90.00
_cell.angle_beta   90.00
_cell.angle_gamma   90.00
#
_symmetry.space_group_name_H-M   'P 1'
#
loop_
_entity.id
_entity.type
_entity.pdbx_description
1 polymer ?
#
loop_
_entity_poly.entity_id
_entity_poly.type
_entity_poly.pdbx_seq_one_letter_code
_entity_poly.pdbx_strand_id
1 'polypeptide(L)'
;MNRLDTTQIEFPKTSARTVSTLTSLTYVVSALGVGGIVAVGATSAYNPVDQTFAILARLPFAMLSVDAWTLMLAYLRRQAPTPLRIPIKTPLILAVLHLLAGTSGLHLIVFDRLYELRWIDDGIGHYEVGWLPGGGVVLLALVSLLLAVFEIRLSRWVLISEITSPPEAPVFKPDEPEDIELGTEHIYEAQVLLNNLGYDVTPISGELNLSTSEAIREFQKSTGLEVTGTLTAKTMIDLRNRWREHEAESSPVMAVGEHAVKRTGSRIARLFRRS
;
A
#
# COMPACT_ATOMS: atom_id res chain seq x y z
N MET A 1 -29.44 -7.68 28.81
CA MET A 1 -28.16 -7.07 28.39
C MET A 1 -27.02 -7.99 28.81
N ASN A 2 -26.51 -8.79 27.86
CA ASN A 2 -25.38 -9.67 28.13
C ASN A 2 -24.10 -8.82 28.05
N ARG A 3 -23.40 -8.67 29.18
CA ARG A 3 -22.12 -7.99 29.24
C ARG A 3 -21.12 -8.89 28.52
N LEU A 4 -20.66 -8.50 27.33
CA LEU A 4 -19.60 -9.23 26.63
C LEU A 4 -18.38 -9.27 27.56
N ASP A 5 -18.04 -10.46 28.03
CA ASP A 5 -16.88 -10.69 28.88
C ASP A 5 -15.63 -10.62 28.00
N THR A 6 -14.99 -9.45 27.99
CA THR A 6 -13.80 -9.16 27.18
C THR A 6 -12.55 -9.86 27.70
N THR A 7 -12.63 -10.61 28.80
CA THR A 7 -11.49 -11.34 29.39
C THR A 7 -11.10 -12.61 28.60
N GLN A 8 -11.93 -13.05 27.65
CA GLN A 8 -11.72 -14.26 26.83
C GLN A 8 -11.09 -13.97 25.45
N ILE A 9 -10.84 -12.70 25.10
CA ILE A 9 -10.22 -12.35 23.82
C ILE A 9 -8.70 -12.44 24.00
N GLU A 10 -8.12 -13.61 23.72
CA GLU A 10 -6.68 -13.79 23.71
C GLU A 10 -6.09 -13.21 22.40
N PHE A 11 -5.49 -12.03 22.50
CA PHE A 11 -4.82 -11.38 21.37
C PHE A 11 -3.59 -12.21 20.98
N PRO A 12 -3.32 -12.45 19.69
CA PRO A 12 -2.17 -13.24 19.27
C PRO A 12 -0.87 -12.54 19.67
N LYS A 13 -0.25 -13.03 20.76
CA LYS A 13 1.05 -12.56 21.29
C LYS A 13 2.21 -12.68 20.28
N THR A 14 2.02 -13.43 19.20
CA THR A 14 3.02 -13.70 18.16
C THR A 14 3.35 -12.48 17.28
N SER A 15 2.42 -11.52 17.10
CA SER A 15 2.69 -10.30 16.32
C SER A 15 3.69 -9.37 17.05
N ALA A 16 3.56 -9.23 18.37
CA ALA A 16 4.36 -8.29 19.16
C ALA A 16 5.86 -8.59 19.15
N ARG A 17 6.26 -9.87 19.25
CA ARG A 17 7.68 -10.26 19.18
C ARG A 17 8.28 -9.95 17.81
N THR A 18 7.56 -10.29 16.74
CA THR A 18 7.97 -10.04 15.36
C THR A 18 8.13 -8.54 15.10
N VAL A 19 7.16 -7.73 15.51
CA VAL A 19 7.20 -6.27 15.36
C VAL A 19 8.37 -5.66 16.13
N SER A 20 8.62 -6.11 17.37
CA SER A 20 9.75 -5.66 18.18
C SER A 20 11.09 -5.98 17.52
N THR A 21 11.23 -7.18 16.97
CA THR A 21 12.42 -7.59 16.20
C THR A 21 12.60 -6.72 14.96
N LEU A 22 11.56 -6.48 14.17
CA LEU A 22 11.63 -5.60 12.98
C LEU A 22 11.97 -4.15 13.35
N THR A 23 11.44 -3.65 14.47
CA THR A 23 11.75 -2.31 14.97
C THR A 23 13.23 -2.21 15.34
N SER A 24 13.75 -3.23 16.02
CA SER A 24 15.17 -3.29 16.42
C SER A 24 16.09 -3.36 15.19
N LEU A 25 15.73 -4.22 14.23
CA LEU A 25 16.47 -4.37 12.98
C LEU A 25 16.51 -3.07 12.16
N THR A 26 15.45 -2.25 12.21
CA THR A 26 15.43 -0.93 11.54
C THR A 26 16.60 -0.05 12.01
N TYR A 27 16.87 -0.03 13.32
CA TYR A 27 18.01 0.72 13.87
C TYR A 27 19.36 0.06 13.54
N VAL A 28 19.42 -1.28 13.58
CA VAL A 28 20.65 -2.03 13.28
C VAL A 28 21.07 -1.81 11.82
N VAL A 29 20.16 -1.96 10.86
CA VAL A 29 20.46 -1.77 9.43
C VAL A 29 20.93 -0.34 9.15
N SER A 30 20.28 0.64 9.77
CA SER A 30 20.67 2.05 9.67
C SER A 30 22.08 2.28 10.23
N ALA A 31 22.37 1.75 11.42
CA ALA A 31 23.68 1.89 12.07
C ALA A 31 24.80 1.19 11.30
N LEU A 32 24.54 0.00 10.75
CA LEU A 32 25.51 -0.73 9.92
C LEU A 32 25.83 0.03 8.63
N GLY A 33 24.82 0.61 7.97
CA GLY A 33 25.02 1.43 6.77
C GLY A 33 25.94 2.62 7.05
N VAL A 34 25.65 3.39 8.11
CA VAL A 34 26.47 4.54 8.53
C VAL A 34 27.87 4.09 8.95
N GLY A 35 27.99 3.05 9.78
CA GLY A 35 29.27 2.54 10.27
C GLY A 35 30.18 2.07 9.13
N GLY A 36 29.63 1.41 8.11
CA GLY A 36 30.36 1.02 6.91
C GLY A 36 30.93 2.22 6.16
N ILE A 37 30.14 3.27 5.94
CA ILE A 37 30.60 4.48 5.27
C ILE A 37 31.64 5.24 6.10
N VAL A 38 31.48 5.31 7.42
CA VAL A 38 32.49 5.93 8.30
C VAL A 38 33.82 5.17 8.19
N ALA A 39 33.81 3.84 8.23
CA ALA A 39 35.02 3.04 8.11
C ALA A 39 35.72 3.21 6.75
N VAL A 40 34.95 3.20 5.66
CA VAL A 40 35.47 3.43 4.30
C VAL A 40 36.02 4.85 4.17
N GLY A 41 35.28 5.86 4.64
CA GLY A 41 35.71 7.25 4.52
C GLY A 41 36.95 7.57 5.36
N ALA A 42 37.03 7.03 6.59
CA ALA A 42 38.20 7.18 7.47
C ALA A 42 39.48 6.57 6.89
N THR A 43 39.37 5.62 5.96
CA THR A 43 40.52 4.97 5.29
C THR A 43 40.74 5.48 3.86
N SER A 44 39.88 6.36 3.36
CA SER A 44 39.91 6.80 1.95
C SER A 44 40.87 7.95 1.65
N ALA A 45 41.42 8.61 2.66
CA ALA A 45 42.32 9.74 2.50
C ALA A 45 43.36 9.82 3.64
N TYR A 46 44.45 10.53 3.39
CA TYR A 46 45.56 10.66 4.34
C TYR A 46 45.31 11.70 5.44
N ASN A 47 44.65 12.82 5.13
CA ASN A 47 44.42 13.88 6.10
C ASN A 47 42.98 13.83 6.68
N PRO A 48 42.76 14.34 7.90
CA PRO A 48 41.44 14.29 8.54
C PRO A 48 40.34 15.09 7.83
N VAL A 49 40.71 16.15 7.10
CA VAL A 49 39.75 17.02 6.40
C VAL A 49 39.13 16.28 5.23
N ASP A 50 39.96 15.68 4.37
CA ASP A 50 39.56 14.84 3.25
C ASP A 50 38.80 13.60 3.70
N GLN A 51 39.22 12.97 4.81
CA GLN A 51 38.46 11.87 5.41
C GLN A 51 37.04 12.33 5.79
N THR A 52 36.91 13.51 6.39
CA THR A 52 35.60 14.07 6.79
C THR A 52 34.72 14.31 5.56
N PHE A 53 35.23 15.00 4.54
CA PHE A 53 34.48 15.23 3.30
C PHE A 53 34.17 13.94 2.54
N ALA A 54 35.08 12.97 2.56
CA ALA A 54 34.85 11.65 1.97
C ALA A 54 33.74 10.87 2.69
N ILE A 55 33.65 10.95 4.02
CA ILE A 55 32.55 10.38 4.81
C ILE A 55 31.23 11.08 4.46
N LEU A 56 31.20 12.42 4.54
CA LEU A 56 29.98 13.21 4.30
C LEU A 56 29.44 13.02 2.88
N ALA A 57 30.30 13.03 1.86
CA ALA A 57 29.91 12.81 0.48
C ALA A 57 29.35 11.41 0.21
N ARG A 58 29.75 10.42 1.02
CA ARG A 58 29.26 9.04 0.89
C ARG A 58 28.09 8.71 1.81
N LEU A 59 27.80 9.55 2.80
CA LEU A 59 26.71 9.37 3.74
C LEU A 59 25.34 9.16 3.06
N PRO A 60 24.99 9.85 1.96
CA PRO A 60 23.74 9.57 1.25
C PRO A 60 23.63 8.12 0.76
N PHE A 61 24.73 7.49 0.34
CA PHE A 61 24.71 6.09 -0.08
C PHE A 61 24.47 5.12 1.08
N ALA A 62 24.86 5.47 2.31
CA ALA A 62 24.48 4.68 3.48
C ALA A 62 22.96 4.68 3.69
N MET A 63 22.26 5.75 3.31
CA MET A 63 20.81 5.85 3.49
C MET A 63 20.05 4.90 2.57
N LEU A 64 20.65 4.44 1.47
CA LEU A 64 20.06 3.42 0.59
C LEU A 64 19.79 2.09 1.33
N SER A 65 20.51 1.80 2.41
CA SER A 65 20.19 0.63 3.25
C SER A 65 18.88 0.84 4.00
N VAL A 66 18.58 2.07 4.41
CA VAL A 66 17.31 2.46 5.03
C VAL A 66 16.20 2.35 4.00
N ASP A 67 16.35 2.92 2.80
CA ASP A 67 15.36 2.83 1.72
C ASP A 67 15.05 1.37 1.34
N ALA A 68 16.09 0.54 1.19
CA ALA A 68 15.93 -0.87 0.86
C ALA A 68 15.20 -1.61 1.99
N TRP A 69 15.52 -1.30 3.24
CA TRP A 69 14.85 -1.88 4.41
C TRP A 69 13.39 -1.45 4.52
N THR A 70 13.08 -0.17 4.34
CA THR A 70 11.71 0.35 4.37
C THR A 70 10.88 -0.18 3.21
N LEU A 71 11.46 -0.33 2.02
CA LEU A 71 10.84 -1.00 0.88
C LEU A 71 10.55 -2.49 1.17
N MET A 72 11.49 -3.20 1.79
CA MET A 72 11.29 -4.58 2.23
C MET A 72 10.14 -4.69 3.23
N LEU A 73 10.11 -3.80 4.24
CA LEU A 73 9.01 -3.73 5.21
C LEU A 73 7.67 -3.47 4.50
N ALA A 74 7.62 -2.50 3.59
CA ALA A 74 6.40 -2.17 2.83
C ALA A 74 5.89 -3.37 2.02
N TYR A 75 6.78 -4.15 1.42
CA TYR A 75 6.43 -5.34 0.65
C TYR A 75 5.96 -6.50 1.54
N LEU A 76 6.78 -6.89 2.53
CA LEU A 76 6.50 -8.04 3.40
C LEU A 76 5.29 -7.82 4.30
N ARG A 77 5.01 -6.58 4.69
CA ARG A 77 3.95 -6.20 5.64
C ARG A 77 2.73 -5.60 4.95
N ARG A 78 2.60 -5.76 3.63
CA ARG A 78 1.48 -5.23 2.85
C ARG A 78 0.10 -5.74 3.29
N GLN A 79 0.02 -6.89 3.95
CA GLN A 79 -1.22 -7.48 4.47
C GLN A 79 -1.32 -7.45 6.00
N ALA A 80 -0.41 -6.75 6.68
CA ALA A 80 -0.46 -6.66 8.12
C ALA A 80 -1.72 -5.92 8.61
N PRO A 81 -2.31 -6.32 9.76
CA PRO A 81 -3.51 -5.70 10.33
C PRO A 81 -3.13 -4.37 10.98
N THR A 82 -2.98 -3.33 10.16
CA THR A 82 -2.67 -1.97 10.61
C THR A 82 -3.43 -0.92 9.79
N PRO A 83 -3.92 0.16 10.43
CA PRO A 83 -4.50 1.30 9.74
C PRO A 83 -3.47 2.15 8.99
N LEU A 84 -2.18 2.04 9.34
CA LEU A 84 -1.09 2.81 8.74
C LEU A 84 -0.23 1.95 7.83
N ARG A 85 0.10 2.45 6.65
CA ARG A 85 0.91 1.71 5.66
C ARG A 85 2.03 2.58 5.12
N ILE A 86 3.19 1.98 4.89
CA ILE A 86 4.29 2.63 4.17
C ILE A 86 3.98 2.55 2.67
N PRO A 87 3.78 3.69 1.98
CA PRO A 87 3.59 3.66 0.53
C PRO A 87 4.88 3.21 -0.14
N ILE A 88 4.83 2.22 -1.02
CA ILE A 88 6.02 1.70 -1.76
C ILE A 88 6.76 2.81 -2.50
N LYS A 89 6.05 3.84 -2.94
CA LYS A 89 6.64 4.99 -3.66
C LYS A 89 7.58 5.82 -2.78
N THR A 90 7.35 5.88 -1.47
CA THR A 90 8.15 6.71 -0.55
C THR A 90 9.62 6.32 -0.57
N PRO A 91 10.01 5.07 -0.23
CA PRO A 91 11.43 4.68 -0.25
C PRO A 91 12.03 4.68 -1.66
N LEU A 92 11.24 4.48 -2.71
CA LEU A 92 11.75 4.58 -4.09
C LEU A 92 12.14 6.01 -4.46
N ILE A 93 11.34 7.00 -4.07
CA ILE A 93 11.65 8.41 -4.31
C ILE A 93 12.87 8.83 -3.49
N LEU A 94 12.91 8.45 -2.21
CA LEU A 94 14.01 8.79 -1.33
C LEU A 94 15.33 8.16 -1.79
N ALA A 95 15.33 6.88 -2.19
CA ALA A 95 16.50 6.23 -2.78
C ALA A 95 17.07 6.99 -3.98
N VAL A 96 16.22 7.51 -4.86
CA VAL A 96 16.67 8.35 -6.00
C VAL A 96 17.31 9.65 -5.50
N LEU A 97 16.70 10.32 -4.51
CA LEU A 97 17.27 11.54 -3.92
C LEU A 97 18.61 11.27 -3.25
N HIS A 98 18.77 10.17 -2.52
CA HIS A 98 20.01 9.77 -1.88
C HIS A 98 21.11 9.41 -2.89
N LEU A 99 20.76 8.72 -3.97
CA LEU A 99 21.67 8.46 -5.08
C LEU A 99 22.18 9.76 -5.69
N LEU A 100 21.28 10.68 -6.04
CA LEU A 100 21.63 11.97 -6.63
C LEU A 100 22.48 12.81 -5.66
N ALA A 101 22.12 12.84 -4.39
CA ALA A 101 22.86 13.55 -3.36
C ALA A 101 24.27 12.98 -3.17
N GLY A 102 24.41 11.64 -3.13
CA GLY A 102 25.70 10.97 -3.01
C GLY A 102 26.59 11.20 -4.22
N THR A 103 26.04 11.08 -5.43
CA THR A 103 26.81 11.36 -6.66
C THR A 103 27.23 12.83 -6.75
N SER A 104 26.36 13.75 -6.31
CA SER A 104 26.68 15.17 -6.24
C SER A 104 27.75 15.46 -5.20
N GLY A 105 27.68 14.80 -4.03
CA GLY A 105 28.69 14.89 -2.99
C GLY A 105 30.06 14.42 -3.49
N LEU A 106 30.12 13.24 -4.13
CA LEU A 106 31.36 12.74 -4.75
C LEU A 106 31.91 13.67 -5.84
N HIS A 107 31.02 14.32 -6.59
CA HIS A 107 31.42 15.35 -7.53
C HIS A 107 32.03 16.56 -6.80
N LEU A 108 31.42 17.08 -5.75
CA LEU A 108 31.92 18.28 -5.07
C LEU A 108 33.27 18.10 -4.36
N ILE A 109 33.62 16.88 -3.92
CA ILE A 109 34.87 16.62 -3.18
C ILE A 109 36.11 16.39 -4.06
N VAL A 110 35.99 16.50 -5.38
CA VAL A 110 37.17 16.44 -6.26
C VAL A 110 38.09 17.61 -5.96
N PHE A 111 39.41 17.38 -5.88
CA PHE A 111 40.40 18.36 -5.40
C PHE A 111 40.23 19.75 -6.03
N ASP A 112 40.20 19.82 -7.37
CA ASP A 112 40.07 21.09 -8.13
C ASP A 112 38.75 21.84 -7.89
N ARG A 113 37.75 21.16 -7.30
CA ARG A 113 36.46 21.76 -6.93
C ARG A 113 36.39 22.09 -5.46
N LEU A 114 36.89 21.21 -4.60
CA LEU A 114 36.80 21.36 -3.15
C LEU A 114 37.78 22.40 -2.62
N TYR A 115 38.98 22.47 -3.21
CA TYR A 115 40.07 23.30 -2.73
C TYR A 115 40.28 24.53 -3.59
N GLU A 116 40.48 25.66 -2.93
CA GLU A 116 40.86 26.93 -3.53
C GLU A 116 42.28 27.29 -3.10
N LEU A 117 43.11 27.71 -4.05
CA LEU A 117 44.46 28.17 -3.76
C LEU A 117 44.41 29.59 -3.16
N ARG A 118 44.86 29.74 -1.92
CA ARG A 118 45.01 31.02 -1.23
C ARG A 118 46.48 31.39 -1.14
N TRP A 119 46.82 32.57 -1.65
CA TRP A 119 48.17 33.10 -1.59
C TRP A 119 48.40 33.80 -0.25
N ILE A 120 49.51 33.49 0.41
CA ILE A 120 49.95 34.16 1.64
C ILE A 120 50.94 35.27 1.27
N ASP A 121 51.94 34.96 0.45
CA ASP A 121 53.01 35.86 -0.01
C ASP A 121 53.38 35.56 -1.47
N ASP A 122 54.25 36.38 -2.06
CA ASP A 122 54.76 36.20 -3.43
C ASP A 122 55.49 34.85 -3.57
N GLY A 123 54.79 33.86 -4.13
CA GLY A 123 55.31 32.51 -4.40
C GLY A 123 54.96 31.45 -3.36
N ILE A 124 54.25 31.81 -2.27
CA ILE A 124 53.78 30.85 -1.26
C ILE A 124 52.25 30.92 -1.17
N GLY A 125 51.61 29.81 -1.51
CA GLY A 125 50.17 29.61 -1.34
C GLY A 125 49.88 28.27 -0.70
N HIS A 126 48.71 28.17 -0.07
CA HIS A 126 48.18 26.93 0.48
C HIS A 126 46.76 26.71 -0.03
N TYR A 127 46.36 25.45 -0.06
CA TYR A 127 45.00 25.08 -0.43
C TYR A 127 44.10 25.14 0.79
N GLU A 128 43.00 25.88 0.68
CA GLU A 128 41.93 25.92 1.67
C GLU A 128 40.66 25.31 1.09
N VAL A 129 39.79 24.78 1.94
CA VAL A 129 38.50 24.27 1.51
C VAL A 129 37.60 25.44 1.09
N GLY A 130 37.09 25.39 -0.14
CA GLY A 130 36.09 26.32 -0.64
C GLY A 130 34.77 26.18 0.13
N TRP A 131 34.23 27.30 0.59
CA TRP A 131 33.00 27.32 1.39
C TRP A 131 31.77 26.82 0.62
N LEU A 132 31.67 27.13 -0.67
CA LEU A 132 30.57 26.69 -1.53
C LEU A 132 30.54 25.16 -1.74
N PRO A 133 31.60 24.52 -2.27
CA PRO A 133 31.62 23.06 -2.47
C PRO A 133 31.57 22.33 -1.12
N GLY A 134 32.33 22.77 -0.12
CA GLY A 134 32.33 22.16 1.21
C GLY A 134 30.97 22.26 1.91
N GLY A 135 30.36 23.44 1.90
CA GLY A 135 29.01 23.66 2.44
C GLY A 135 27.95 22.85 1.69
N GLY A 136 28.08 22.70 0.37
CA GLY A 136 27.21 21.85 -0.44
C GLY A 136 27.24 20.39 -0.02
N VAL A 137 28.42 19.82 0.23
CA VAL A 137 28.57 18.43 0.71
C VAL A 137 27.92 18.26 2.09
N VAL A 138 28.14 19.20 3.01
CA VAL A 138 27.52 19.17 4.35
C VAL A 138 26.00 19.23 4.23
N LEU A 139 25.46 20.12 3.41
CA LEU A 139 24.02 20.26 3.20
C LEU A 139 23.40 18.98 2.63
N LEU A 140 24.00 18.39 1.59
CA LEU A 140 23.53 17.14 0.98
C LEU A 140 23.51 15.98 1.99
N ALA A 141 24.56 15.88 2.83
CA ALA A 141 24.64 14.89 3.89
C ALA A 141 23.55 15.09 4.97
N LEU A 142 23.33 16.33 5.41
CA LEU A 142 22.31 16.67 6.40
C LEU A 142 20.90 16.41 5.90
N VAL A 143 20.56 16.83 4.67
CA VAL A 143 19.26 16.57 4.07
C VAL A 143 19.02 15.07 3.93
N SER A 144 20.02 14.32 3.46
CA SER A 144 19.96 12.87 3.34
C SER A 144 19.69 12.18 4.69
N LEU A 145 20.37 12.63 5.75
CA LEU A 145 20.18 12.13 7.11
C LEU A 145 18.78 12.43 7.63
N LEU A 146 18.26 13.64 7.41
CA LEU A 146 16.91 14.02 7.84
C LEU A 146 15.83 13.18 7.15
N LEU A 147 15.99 12.92 5.85
CA LEU A 147 15.07 12.06 5.08
C LEU A 147 15.09 10.61 5.60
N ALA A 148 16.27 10.07 5.91
CA ALA A 148 16.39 8.73 6.48
C ALA A 148 15.82 8.66 7.91
N VAL A 149 16.03 9.69 8.74
CA VAL A 149 15.42 9.77 10.07
C VAL A 149 13.90 9.79 9.96
N PHE A 150 13.34 10.52 8.99
CA PHE A 150 11.90 10.51 8.71
C PHE A 150 11.41 9.11 8.36
N GLU A 151 12.11 8.36 7.51
CA GLU A 151 11.75 6.98 7.16
C GLU A 151 11.86 6.00 8.32
N ILE A 152 12.90 6.10 9.14
CA ILE A 152 13.06 5.30 10.36
C ILE A 152 11.89 5.56 11.30
N ARG A 153 11.50 6.82 11.48
CA ARG A 153 10.35 7.22 12.30
C ARG A 153 9.03 6.70 11.74
N LEU A 154 8.80 6.84 10.43
CA LEU A 154 7.63 6.32 9.75
C LEU A 154 7.51 4.80 9.91
N SER A 155 8.61 4.09 9.66
CA SER A 155 8.66 2.63 9.79
C SER A 155 8.34 2.17 11.20
N ARG A 156 8.94 2.84 12.20
CA ARG A 156 8.63 2.57 13.60
C ARG A 156 7.17 2.84 13.95
N TRP A 157 6.59 3.95 13.49
CA TRP A 157 5.19 4.27 13.74
C TRP A 157 4.25 3.23 13.14
N VAL A 158 4.50 2.81 11.90
CA VAL A 158 3.72 1.74 11.25
C VAL A 158 3.85 0.43 12.02
N LEU A 159 5.06 0.04 12.40
CA LEU A 159 5.30 -1.18 13.17
C LEU A 159 4.56 -1.15 14.53
N ILE A 160 4.70 -0.06 15.29
CA ILE A 160 4.01 0.10 16.59
C ILE A 160 2.49 0.05 16.41
N SER A 161 1.97 0.67 15.35
CA SER A 161 0.53 0.70 15.10
C SER A 161 -0.09 -0.68 14.94
N GLU A 162 0.67 -1.68 14.49
CA GLU A 162 0.19 -3.06 14.40
C GLU A 162 0.02 -3.74 15.76
N ILE A 163 0.86 -3.42 16.74
CA ILE A 163 0.72 -3.93 18.11
C ILE A 163 -0.50 -3.29 18.79
N THR A 164 -0.73 -2.01 18.51
CA THR A 164 -1.83 -1.24 19.12
C THR A 164 -3.13 -1.33 18.32
N SER A 165 -3.11 -1.95 17.14
CA SER A 165 -4.33 -2.17 16.37
C SER A 165 -5.20 -3.15 17.14
N PRO A 166 -6.48 -2.83 17.37
CA PRO A 166 -7.41 -3.84 17.83
C PRO A 166 -7.31 -5.05 16.89
N PRO A 167 -7.36 -6.30 17.38
CA PRO A 167 -7.73 -7.43 16.56
C PRO A 167 -8.94 -6.99 15.79
N GLU A 168 -8.98 -7.37 14.52
CA GLU A 168 -10.20 -7.28 13.76
C GLU A 168 -11.27 -7.94 14.61
N ALA A 169 -12.06 -7.10 15.30
CA ALA A 169 -13.14 -7.60 16.13
C ALA A 169 -13.99 -8.41 15.16
N PRO A 170 -14.50 -9.61 15.56
CA PRO A 170 -15.55 -10.22 14.76
C PRO A 170 -16.53 -9.10 14.45
N VAL A 171 -16.76 -8.87 13.16
CA VAL A 171 -17.53 -7.73 12.65
C VAL A 171 -18.95 -7.90 13.19
N PHE A 172 -19.15 -7.51 14.43
CA PHE A 172 -20.44 -7.39 15.07
C PHE A 172 -20.97 -6.10 14.52
N LYS A 173 -21.70 -6.19 13.41
CA LYS A 173 -22.46 -5.09 12.82
C LYS A 173 -23.69 -4.93 13.72
N PRO A 174 -23.68 -4.05 14.73
CA PRO A 174 -24.76 -3.99 15.71
C PRO A 174 -26.04 -3.40 15.09
N ASP A 175 -25.93 -2.87 13.86
CA ASP A 175 -26.93 -2.04 13.21
C ASP A 175 -27.28 -2.53 11.79
N GLU A 176 -26.71 -3.66 11.32
CA GLU A 176 -27.24 -4.30 10.11
C GLU A 176 -28.42 -5.17 10.56
N PRO A 177 -29.67 -4.89 10.13
CA PRO A 177 -30.80 -5.72 10.52
C PRO A 177 -30.46 -7.16 10.16
N GLU A 178 -30.69 -8.06 11.13
CA GLU A 178 -30.53 -9.50 10.94
C GLU A 178 -31.18 -9.88 9.61
N ASP A 179 -30.43 -10.56 8.74
CA ASP A 179 -30.92 -10.91 7.42
C ASP A 179 -32.03 -11.94 7.60
N ILE A 180 -33.27 -11.45 7.55
CA ILE A 180 -34.46 -12.23 7.91
C ILE A 180 -34.60 -13.37 6.91
N GLU A 181 -34.63 -14.61 7.40
CA GLU A 181 -35.04 -15.75 6.59
C GLU A 181 -36.50 -15.54 6.16
N LEU A 182 -36.72 -15.53 4.85
CA LEU A 182 -38.04 -15.35 4.27
C LEU A 182 -38.84 -16.65 4.42
N GLY A 183 -40.14 -16.50 4.66
CA GLY A 183 -41.05 -17.63 4.77
C GLY A 183 -41.27 -18.34 3.44
N THR A 184 -41.99 -19.45 3.53
CA THR A 184 -42.30 -20.35 2.39
C THR A 184 -43.01 -19.65 1.23
N GLU A 185 -43.71 -18.55 1.50
CA GLU A 185 -44.41 -17.73 0.50
C GLU A 185 -43.48 -17.16 -0.58
N HIS A 186 -42.18 -17.01 -0.28
CA HIS A 186 -41.19 -16.44 -1.19
C HIS A 186 -40.35 -17.50 -1.93
N ILE A 187 -40.43 -18.76 -1.52
CA ILE A 187 -39.61 -19.84 -2.08
C ILE A 187 -39.96 -20.09 -3.54
N TYR A 188 -41.26 -20.12 -3.88
CA TYR A 188 -41.70 -20.35 -5.25
C TYR A 188 -41.13 -19.29 -6.21
N GLU A 189 -41.17 -18.02 -5.81
CA GLU A 189 -40.59 -16.92 -6.58
C GLU A 189 -39.07 -17.08 -6.73
N ALA A 190 -38.37 -17.40 -5.64
CA ALA A 190 -36.93 -17.62 -5.68
C ALA A 190 -36.55 -18.76 -6.63
N GLN A 191 -37.28 -19.88 -6.60
CA GLN A 191 -37.06 -21.03 -7.47
C GLN A 191 -37.21 -20.66 -8.95
N VAL A 192 -38.24 -19.88 -9.30
CA VAL A 192 -38.46 -19.39 -10.68
C VAL A 192 -37.33 -18.47 -11.12
N LEU A 193 -36.93 -17.51 -10.28
CA LEU A 193 -35.87 -16.57 -10.60
C LEU A 193 -34.51 -17.27 -10.75
N LEU A 194 -34.18 -18.18 -9.85
CA LEU A 194 -32.96 -18.99 -9.91
C LEU A 194 -32.91 -19.84 -11.19
N ASN A 195 -34.00 -20.54 -11.51
CA ASN A 195 -34.08 -21.35 -12.74
C ASN A 195 -33.88 -20.50 -13.99
N ASN A 196 -34.55 -19.35 -14.07
CA ASN A 196 -34.44 -18.44 -15.21
C ASN A 196 -33.05 -17.77 -15.32
N LEU A 197 -32.34 -17.61 -14.20
CA LEU A 197 -30.95 -17.14 -14.16
C LEU A 197 -29.93 -18.26 -14.45
N GLY A 198 -30.38 -19.49 -14.70
CA GLY A 198 -29.55 -20.63 -15.10
C GLY A 198 -29.04 -21.50 -13.96
N TYR A 199 -29.54 -21.33 -12.74
CA TYR A 199 -29.26 -22.23 -11.61
C TYR A 199 -30.19 -23.45 -11.66
N ASP A 200 -29.67 -24.63 -11.32
CA ASP A 200 -30.44 -25.87 -11.39
C ASP A 200 -31.39 -26.00 -10.19
N VAL A 201 -32.67 -25.73 -10.46
CA VAL A 201 -33.76 -25.85 -9.48
C VAL A 201 -34.82 -26.80 -10.00
N THR A 202 -34.93 -27.98 -9.37
CA THR A 202 -35.92 -29.00 -9.73
C THR A 202 -36.44 -29.74 -8.49
N PRO A 203 -37.78 -29.90 -8.30
CA PRO A 203 -38.89 -29.20 -8.98
C PRO A 203 -39.14 -27.80 -8.41
N ILE A 204 -39.83 -26.95 -9.19
CA ILE A 204 -40.39 -25.67 -8.71
C ILE A 204 -41.70 -25.97 -7.99
N SER A 205 -41.63 -26.20 -6.68
CA SER A 205 -42.77 -26.62 -5.84
C SER A 205 -43.17 -25.60 -4.77
N GLY A 206 -42.38 -24.55 -4.56
CA GLY A 206 -42.54 -23.63 -3.42
C GLY A 206 -42.02 -24.19 -2.10
N GLU A 207 -41.36 -25.35 -2.11
CA GLU A 207 -40.75 -25.96 -0.93
C GLU A 207 -39.21 -25.87 -0.97
N LEU A 208 -38.58 -25.61 0.17
CA LEU A 208 -37.12 -25.58 0.27
C LEU A 208 -36.56 -27.01 0.26
N ASN A 209 -36.28 -27.53 -0.93
CA ASN A 209 -35.64 -28.83 -1.12
C ASN A 209 -34.11 -28.70 -1.29
N LEU A 210 -33.40 -29.84 -1.36
CA LEU A 210 -31.94 -29.87 -1.48
C LEU A 210 -31.44 -29.12 -2.72
N SER A 211 -32.04 -29.35 -3.88
CA SER A 211 -31.68 -28.66 -5.14
C SER A 211 -31.88 -27.13 -5.03
N THR A 212 -32.97 -26.68 -4.40
CA THR A 212 -33.23 -25.25 -4.17
C THR A 212 -32.21 -24.64 -3.22
N SER A 213 -31.88 -25.35 -2.14
CA SER A 213 -30.86 -24.89 -1.18
C SER A 213 -29.47 -24.80 -1.84
N GLU A 214 -29.10 -25.78 -2.65
CA GLU A 214 -27.84 -25.78 -3.41
C GLU A 214 -27.78 -24.61 -4.40
N ALA A 215 -28.85 -24.38 -5.17
CA ALA A 215 -28.96 -23.24 -6.07
C ALA A 215 -28.85 -21.88 -5.32
N ILE A 216 -29.47 -21.77 -4.13
CA ILE A 216 -29.32 -20.57 -3.29
C ILE A 216 -27.86 -20.40 -2.83
N ARG A 217 -27.17 -21.47 -2.41
CA ARG A 217 -25.75 -21.39 -2.01
C ARG A 217 -24.87 -20.94 -3.16
N GLU A 218 -25.10 -21.46 -4.36
CA GLU A 218 -24.36 -21.07 -5.56
C GLU A 218 -24.62 -19.60 -5.93
N PHE A 219 -25.87 -19.17 -5.86
CA PHE A 219 -26.24 -17.77 -6.07
C PHE A 219 -25.54 -16.86 -5.06
N GLN A 220 -25.69 -17.12 -3.76
CA GLN A 220 -25.06 -16.35 -2.67
C GLN A 220 -23.54 -16.27 -2.86
N LYS A 221 -22.90 -17.39 -3.22
CA LYS A 221 -21.46 -17.44 -3.50
C LYS A 221 -21.08 -16.56 -4.69
N SER A 222 -21.91 -16.54 -5.74
CA SER A 222 -21.65 -15.74 -6.95
C SER A 222 -21.85 -14.24 -6.75
N THR A 223 -22.70 -13.83 -5.81
CA THR A 223 -22.99 -12.42 -5.49
C THR A 223 -22.19 -11.88 -4.31
N GLY A 224 -21.41 -12.72 -3.62
CA GLY A 224 -20.62 -12.33 -2.46
C GLY A 224 -21.44 -12.17 -1.18
N LEU A 225 -22.65 -12.75 -1.14
CA LEU A 225 -23.46 -12.87 0.07
C LEU A 225 -22.94 -13.99 0.98
N GLU A 226 -23.37 -13.99 2.24
CA GLU A 226 -23.10 -15.08 3.16
C GLU A 226 -23.77 -16.38 2.65
N VAL A 227 -23.00 -17.47 2.58
CA VAL A 227 -23.45 -18.74 1.99
C VAL A 227 -24.18 -19.57 3.04
N THR A 228 -25.44 -19.23 3.31
CA THR A 228 -26.31 -19.94 4.24
C THR A 228 -27.02 -21.12 3.58
N GLY A 229 -27.40 -20.98 2.30
CA GLY A 229 -28.28 -21.92 1.59
C GLY A 229 -29.75 -21.81 1.98
N THR A 230 -30.11 -20.79 2.75
CA THR A 230 -31.48 -20.42 3.10
C THR A 230 -31.87 -19.15 2.38
N LEU A 231 -33.16 -19.00 2.06
CA LEU A 231 -33.66 -17.83 1.36
C LEU A 231 -33.82 -16.67 2.36
N THR A 232 -32.93 -15.70 2.29
CA THR A 232 -32.99 -14.49 3.13
C THR A 232 -33.55 -13.28 2.37
N ALA A 233 -33.91 -12.22 3.10
CA ALA A 233 -34.38 -10.97 2.52
C ALA A 233 -33.36 -10.37 1.54
N LYS A 234 -32.07 -10.35 1.90
CA LYS A 234 -31.00 -9.87 1.00
C LYS A 234 -30.85 -10.76 -0.23
N THR A 235 -30.89 -12.09 -0.04
CA THR A 235 -30.82 -13.05 -1.15
C THR A 235 -31.94 -12.80 -2.17
N MET A 236 -33.17 -12.56 -1.72
CA MET A 236 -34.31 -12.27 -2.60
C MET A 236 -34.21 -10.91 -3.30
N ILE A 237 -33.73 -9.87 -2.60
CA ILE A 237 -33.52 -8.54 -3.21
C ILE A 237 -32.52 -8.65 -4.37
N ASP A 238 -31.40 -9.33 -4.14
CA ASP A 238 -30.37 -9.52 -5.16
C ASP A 238 -30.86 -10.38 -6.32
N LEU A 239 -31.62 -11.46 -6.05
CA LEU A 239 -32.24 -12.27 -7.11
C LEU A 239 -33.13 -11.43 -8.03
N ARG A 240 -34.00 -10.61 -7.45
CA ARG A 240 -34.91 -9.73 -8.22
C ARG A 240 -34.14 -8.68 -9.01
N ASN A 241 -33.10 -8.09 -8.43
CA ASN A 241 -32.25 -7.12 -9.12
C ASN A 241 -31.53 -7.77 -10.30
N ARG A 242 -30.94 -8.96 -10.08
CA ARG A 242 -30.24 -9.70 -11.13
C ARG A 242 -31.16 -10.12 -12.27
N TRP A 243 -32.38 -10.52 -11.94
CA TRP A 243 -33.41 -10.81 -12.94
C TRP A 243 -33.78 -9.57 -13.77
N ARG A 244 -33.98 -8.40 -13.13
CA ARG A 244 -34.27 -7.15 -13.85
C ARG A 244 -33.14 -6.73 -14.78
N GLU A 245 -31.89 -6.91 -14.38
CA GLU A 245 -30.71 -6.67 -15.22
C GLU A 245 -30.73 -7.60 -16.43
N HIS A 246 -30.93 -8.91 -16.20
CA HIS A 246 -31.02 -9.90 -17.26
C HIS A 246 -32.18 -9.63 -18.24
N GLU A 247 -33.33 -9.18 -17.73
CA GLU A 247 -34.49 -8.77 -18.53
C GLU A 247 -34.21 -7.49 -19.33
N ALA A 248 -33.52 -6.51 -18.75
CA ALA A 248 -33.12 -5.29 -19.44
C ALA A 248 -32.11 -5.55 -20.56
N GLU A 249 -31.18 -6.49 -20.36
CA GLU A 249 -30.18 -6.90 -21.36
C GLU A 249 -30.81 -7.74 -22.49
N SER A 250 -31.82 -8.55 -22.19
CA SER A 250 -32.53 -9.37 -23.17
C SER A 250 -33.65 -8.63 -23.93
N SER A 251 -34.02 -7.41 -23.50
CA SER A 251 -35.08 -6.62 -24.13
C SER A 251 -34.66 -5.99 -25.47
N PRO A 252 -35.39 -6.24 -26.57
CA PRO A 252 -35.10 -5.66 -27.89
C PRO A 252 -35.13 -4.12 -27.91
N VAL A 253 -35.87 -3.49 -26.99
CA VAL A 253 -36.06 -2.02 -26.95
C VAL A 253 -34.78 -1.31 -26.50
N MET A 254 -34.00 -1.90 -25.58
CA MET A 254 -32.72 -1.34 -25.12
C MET A 254 -31.61 -1.51 -26.15
N ALA A 255 -31.59 -2.63 -26.88
CA ALA A 255 -30.63 -2.89 -27.96
C ALA A 255 -30.74 -1.85 -29.10
N VAL A 256 -31.95 -1.33 -29.38
CA VAL A 256 -32.19 -0.27 -30.37
C VAL A 256 -31.69 1.10 -29.87
N GLY A 257 -31.88 1.40 -28.59
CA GLY A 257 -31.42 2.66 -27.98
C GLY A 257 -29.90 2.79 -27.99
N GLU A 258 -29.17 1.74 -27.63
CA GLU A 258 -27.71 1.76 -27.60
C GLU A 258 -27.09 1.93 -29.00
N HIS A 259 -27.70 1.33 -30.03
CA HIS A 259 -27.28 1.49 -31.43
C HIS A 259 -27.53 2.91 -31.95
N ALA A 260 -28.64 3.55 -31.56
CA ALA A 260 -28.94 4.93 -31.92
C ALA A 260 -27.96 5.93 -31.28
N VAL A 261 -27.58 5.71 -30.02
CA VAL A 261 -26.61 6.55 -29.28
C VAL A 261 -25.21 6.44 -29.91
N LYS A 262 -24.74 5.24 -30.24
CA LYS A 262 -23.44 5.04 -30.94
C LYS A 262 -23.39 5.70 -32.32
N ARG A 263 -24.51 5.71 -33.06
CA ARG A 263 -24.59 6.39 -34.38
C ARG A 263 -24.54 7.91 -34.29
N THR A 264 -25.03 8.47 -33.18
CA THR A 264 -25.07 9.93 -32.99
C THR A 264 -23.71 10.46 -32.51
N GLY A 265 -23.05 9.76 -31.57
CA GLY A 265 -21.70 10.10 -31.13
C GLY A 265 -20.65 10.01 -32.25
N SER A 266 -20.76 9.01 -33.14
CA SER A 266 -19.85 8.85 -34.30
C SER A 266 -20.06 9.87 -35.43
N ARG A 267 -21.21 10.57 -35.47
CA ARG A 267 -21.45 11.70 -36.38
C ARG A 267 -20.85 13.01 -35.84
N ILE A 268 -20.98 13.24 -34.53
CA ILE A 268 -20.40 14.40 -33.84
C ILE A 268 -18.86 14.32 -33.86
N ALA A 269 -18.28 13.14 -33.58
CA ALA A 269 -16.83 12.94 -33.63
C ALA A 269 -16.22 13.17 -35.03
N ARG A 270 -17.02 13.07 -36.10
CA ARG A 270 -16.58 13.34 -37.48
C ARG A 270 -16.56 14.82 -37.84
N LEU A 271 -17.38 15.64 -37.15
CA LEU A 271 -17.40 17.09 -37.30
C LEU A 271 -16.18 17.76 -36.66
N PHE A 272 -15.59 17.16 -35.62
CA PHE A 272 -14.40 17.67 -34.93
C PHE A 272 -13.05 17.18 -35.49
N ARG A 273 -13.04 16.34 -36.54
CA ARG A 273 -11.81 15.81 -37.17
C ARG A 273 -11.41 16.57 -38.46
N ARG A 274 -12.00 17.73 -38.73
CA ARG A 274 -11.77 18.51 -39.97
C ARG A 274 -11.41 19.99 -39.77
N SER A 275 -10.99 20.39 -38.58
CA SER A 275 -10.37 21.70 -38.32
C SER A 275 -8.88 21.55 -38.06
#